data_AF-A0A520EH39-F1
#
_entry.id   AF-A0A520EH39-F1
#
_cell.length_a   1.000
_cell.length_b   1.000
_cell.length_c   1.000
_cell.angle_alpha   90.00
_cell.angle_beta   90.00
_cell.angle_gamma   90.00
#
_symmetry.space_group_name_H-M   'P 1'
#
loop_
_entity.id
_entity.type
_entity.pdbx_description
1 polymer ?
#
loop_
_entity_poly.entity_id
_entity_poly.type
_entity_poly.pdbx_seq_one_letter_code
_entity_poly.pdbx_strand_id
1 'polypeptide(L)'
;MALLKVESMYGSKVLSYLLWKYEDSIQSMGYKVGNTKIAEQQIEHISPQNPSNGDTIASGYETDENRRYSQDFRNEYLHCLGNLVLISGTHNRIIGNKPFKDKVASYNENPVLKQQSEIKKFTNPDYPERWDKEAIDRRHIRIVDEFALQKWNFEQVEIFETI
;
A
#
# COMPACT_ATOMS: atom_id res chain seq x y z
N MET A 1 -12.15 -0.23 -14.17
CA MET A 1 -12.01 -1.05 -12.95
C MET A 1 -12.30 -0.15 -11.76
N ALA A 2 -13.09 -0.57 -10.77
CA ALA A 2 -13.40 0.27 -9.62
C ALA A 2 -12.28 0.15 -8.57
N LEU A 3 -11.77 1.28 -8.08
CA LEU A 3 -10.80 1.29 -6.98
C LEU A 3 -11.49 1.04 -5.66
N LEU A 4 -10.94 0.14 -4.85
CA LEU A 4 -11.39 -0.08 -3.48
C LEU A 4 -10.87 1.07 -2.61
N LYS A 5 -11.73 2.08 -2.45
CA LYS A 5 -11.53 3.18 -1.50
C LYS A 5 -11.82 2.66 -0.10
N VAL A 6 -10.83 2.75 0.79
CA VAL A 6 -10.94 2.25 2.16
C VAL A 6 -11.09 3.38 3.18
N GLU A 7 -11.56 4.55 2.75
CA GLU A 7 -11.72 5.76 3.58
C GLU A 7 -12.66 5.50 4.77
N SER A 8 -13.76 4.76 4.56
CA SER A 8 -14.67 4.28 5.61
C SER A 8 -14.11 3.15 6.47
N MET A 9 -12.96 2.59 6.07
CA MET A 9 -12.27 1.48 6.74
C MET A 9 -10.92 1.91 7.35
N TYR A 10 -10.57 3.19 7.34
CA TYR A 10 -9.34 3.66 7.96
C TYR A 10 -9.40 3.41 9.48
N GLY A 11 -8.42 2.69 10.02
CA GLY A 11 -8.45 2.19 11.40
C GLY A 11 -9.27 0.91 11.62
N SER A 12 -9.92 0.35 10.58
CA SER A 12 -10.59 -0.95 10.65
C SER A 12 -9.57 -2.08 10.74
N LYS A 13 -9.85 -3.05 11.62
CA LYS A 13 -9.09 -4.30 11.71
C LYS A 13 -9.12 -5.09 10.40
N VAL A 14 -10.13 -4.86 9.54
CA VAL A 14 -10.28 -5.52 8.24
C VAL A 14 -9.19 -5.11 7.26
N LEU A 15 -8.89 -3.81 7.16
CA LEU A 15 -7.82 -3.30 6.29
C LEU A 15 -6.46 -3.86 6.71
N SER A 16 -6.19 -3.82 8.02
CA SER A 16 -4.99 -4.41 8.60
C SER A 16 -4.89 -5.91 8.30
N TYR A 17 -5.99 -6.64 8.47
CA TYR A 17 -6.07 -8.06 8.17
C TYR A 17 -5.79 -8.35 6.70
N LEU A 18 -6.40 -7.60 5.78
CA LEU A 18 -6.20 -7.76 4.34
C LEU A 18 -4.73 -7.59 3.93
N LEU A 19 -4.10 -6.50 4.38
CA LEU A 19 -2.68 -6.23 4.09
C LEU A 19 -1.74 -7.25 4.74
N TRP A 20 -2.10 -7.79 5.91
CA TRP A 20 -1.36 -8.89 6.54
C TRP A 20 -1.47 -10.19 5.76
N LYS A 21 -2.67 -10.52 5.27
CA LYS A 21 -2.88 -11.71 4.46
C LYS A 21 -2.17 -11.59 3.12
N TYR A 22 -2.12 -10.39 2.55
CA TYR A 22 -1.31 -10.11 1.38
C TYR A 22 0.19 -10.29 1.68
N GLU A 23 0.70 -9.70 2.78
CA GLU A 23 2.08 -9.89 3.25
C GLU A 23 2.46 -11.37 3.39
N ASP A 24 1.65 -12.14 4.11
CA ASP A 24 1.85 -13.57 4.32
C ASP A 24 1.93 -14.34 3.00
N SER A 25 1.14 -13.94 1.99
CA SER A 25 1.12 -14.60 0.68
C SER A 25 2.38 -14.36 -0.16
N ILE A 26 3.05 -13.22 0.03
CA ILE A 26 4.27 -12.85 -0.71
C ILE A 26 5.55 -13.20 0.06
N GLN A 27 5.42 -13.64 1.32
CA GLN A 27 6.50 -14.28 2.06
C GLN A 27 6.79 -15.67 1.47
N SER A 28 7.78 -15.72 0.56
CA SER A 28 8.34 -16.95 -0.03
C SER A 28 8.31 -18.19 0.90
N MET A 29 7.76 -19.30 0.38
CA MET A 29 7.53 -20.61 1.01
C MET A 29 8.81 -21.38 1.46
N GLY A 30 9.78 -20.72 2.09
CA GLY A 30 11.06 -21.34 2.46
C GLY A 30 11.32 -21.42 3.96
N TYR A 31 10.97 -20.38 4.71
CA TYR A 31 11.17 -20.33 6.16
C TYR A 31 10.07 -19.47 6.76
N LYS A 32 9.22 -20.07 7.61
CA LYS A 32 8.29 -19.32 8.44
C LYS A 32 9.12 -18.44 9.37
N VAL A 33 9.27 -17.16 9.04
CA VAL A 33 9.78 -16.17 9.99
C VAL A 33 8.78 -16.13 11.13
N GLY A 34 9.14 -16.75 12.25
CA GLY A 34 8.23 -16.95 13.38
C GLY A 34 7.62 -15.64 13.85
N ASN A 35 6.33 -15.66 14.20
CA ASN A 35 5.55 -14.59 14.85
C ASN A 35 6.18 -13.18 14.81
N THR A 36 6.47 -12.64 13.62
CA THR A 36 6.98 -11.28 13.50
C THR A 36 5.87 -10.33 13.92
N LYS A 37 5.96 -9.81 15.13
CA LYS A 37 5.05 -8.81 15.64
C LYS A 37 5.57 -7.44 15.25
N ILE A 38 4.83 -6.73 14.41
CA ILE A 38 5.08 -5.30 14.18
C ILE A 38 4.69 -4.57 15.46
N ALA A 39 5.66 -3.93 16.11
CA ALA A 39 5.39 -3.05 17.26
C ALA A 39 4.55 -1.86 16.80
N GLU A 40 3.45 -1.57 17.51
CA GLU A 40 2.55 -0.45 17.21
C GLU A 40 2.18 -0.38 15.71
N GLN A 41 1.70 -1.49 15.16
CA GLN A 41 1.33 -1.57 13.75
C GLN A 41 0.40 -0.43 13.34
N GLN A 42 0.74 0.21 12.23
CA GLN A 42 -0.01 1.29 11.60
C GLN A 42 -0.18 1.05 10.10
N ILE A 43 -1.07 1.84 9.50
CA ILE A 43 -1.22 1.95 8.04
C ILE A 43 -0.55 3.24 7.60
N GLU A 44 0.47 3.11 6.76
CA GLU A 44 1.15 4.24 6.14
C GLU A 44 0.66 4.47 4.72
N HIS A 45 0.63 5.75 4.33
CA HIS A 45 0.37 6.14 2.94
C HIS A 45 1.70 6.29 2.19
N ILE A 46 1.83 5.63 1.04
CA ILE A 46 3.04 5.75 0.22
C ILE A 46 3.13 7.16 -0.35
N SER A 47 2.08 7.60 -1.06
CA SER A 47 1.80 9.01 -1.35
C SER A 47 1.20 9.66 -0.10
N PRO A 48 1.92 10.56 0.59
CA PRO A 48 1.56 11.04 1.92
C PRO A 48 0.24 11.80 1.91
N GLN A 49 -0.48 11.75 3.03
CA GLN A 49 -1.54 12.74 3.24
C GLN A 49 -0.92 14.13 3.35
N ASN A 50 -1.69 15.17 3.00
CA ASN A 50 -1.24 16.55 3.18
C ASN A 50 -0.70 16.74 4.61
N PRO A 51 0.51 17.32 4.78
CA PRO A 51 1.01 17.71 6.08
C PRO A 51 -0.03 18.56 6.80
N SER A 52 -0.26 18.28 8.09
CA SER A 52 -1.26 18.96 8.93
C SER A 52 -1.04 20.48 9.03
N ASN A 53 0.13 20.95 8.59
CA ASN A 53 0.60 22.34 8.69
C ASN A 53 0.33 23.15 7.41
N GLY A 54 -0.24 22.52 6.36
CA GLY A 54 -0.43 23.17 5.05
C GLY A 54 0.82 23.17 4.16
N ASP A 55 1.86 22.43 4.54
CA ASP A 55 3.07 22.26 3.70
C ASP A 55 2.73 21.53 2.39
N THR A 56 3.54 21.78 1.36
CA THR A 56 3.43 21.10 0.07
C THR A 56 3.82 19.63 0.15
N ILE A 57 3.23 18.79 -0.69
CA ILE A 57 3.56 17.37 -0.78
C ILE A 57 5.03 17.18 -1.16
N ALA A 58 5.69 16.20 -0.53
CA ALA A 58 7.09 15.87 -0.81
C ALA A 58 7.31 15.42 -2.27
N SER A 59 8.56 15.25 -2.71
CA SER A 59 8.86 15.05 -4.14
C SER A 59 8.70 13.57 -4.51
N GLY A 60 8.51 13.30 -5.81
CA GLY A 60 8.33 11.94 -6.32
C GLY A 60 6.88 11.43 -6.26
N TYR A 61 5.89 12.33 -6.17
CA TYR A 61 4.46 12.02 -6.19
C TYR A 61 3.76 12.73 -7.35
N GLU A 62 2.58 12.25 -7.75
CA GLU A 62 1.74 12.93 -8.73
C GLU A 62 1.03 14.14 -8.11
N THR A 63 1.52 15.33 -8.45
CA THR A 63 0.99 16.63 -7.98
C THR A 63 1.00 17.67 -9.09
N ASP A 64 0.31 18.78 -8.88
CA ASP A 64 0.45 19.99 -9.70
C ASP A 64 1.80 20.69 -9.49
N GLU A 65 2.02 21.80 -10.21
CA GLU A 65 3.21 22.65 -10.12
C GLU A 65 3.44 23.24 -8.71
N ASN A 66 2.38 23.37 -7.93
CA ASN A 66 2.40 23.86 -6.55
C ASN A 66 2.55 22.71 -5.54
N ARG A 67 2.82 21.49 -6.02
CA ARG A 67 2.99 20.28 -5.21
C ARG A 67 1.77 19.98 -4.36
N ARG A 68 0.59 20.11 -4.97
CA ARG A 68 -0.72 19.75 -4.40
C ARG A 68 -1.35 18.64 -5.22
N TYR A 69 -2.11 17.77 -4.55
CA TYR A 69 -2.95 16.80 -5.23
C TYR A 69 -4.13 17.48 -5.92
N SER A 70 -4.41 17.04 -7.14
CA SER A 70 -5.68 17.33 -7.82
C SER A 70 -6.85 16.78 -7.00
N GLN A 71 -8.06 17.28 -7.27
CA GLN A 71 -9.26 16.78 -6.60
C GLN A 71 -9.48 15.30 -6.90
N ASP A 72 -9.25 14.88 -8.14
CA ASP A 72 -9.37 13.48 -8.57
C ASP A 72 -8.40 12.58 -7.81
N PHE A 73 -7.14 13.01 -7.65
CA PHE A 73 -6.16 12.23 -6.89
C PHE A 73 -6.60 12.04 -5.43
N ARG A 74 -7.09 13.11 -4.78
CA ARG A 74 -7.57 13.05 -3.39
C ARG A 74 -8.75 12.09 -3.25
N ASN A 75 -9.72 12.17 -4.15
CA ASN A 75 -10.95 11.41 -4.07
C ASN A 75 -10.78 9.94 -4.44
N GLU A 76 -9.89 9.62 -5.38
CA GLU A 76 -9.78 8.29 -5.97
C GLU A 76 -8.56 7.50 -5.49
N TYR A 77 -7.43 8.18 -5.26
CA TYR A 77 -6.13 7.52 -5.12
C TYR A 77 -5.51 7.66 -3.72
N LEU A 78 -5.75 8.77 -3.03
CA LEU A 78 -5.10 9.02 -1.73
C LEU A 78 -5.39 7.91 -0.73
N HIS A 79 -6.65 7.50 -0.60
CA HIS A 79 -7.11 6.43 0.30
C HIS A 79 -7.34 5.09 -0.41
N CYS A 80 -6.77 4.91 -1.60
CA CYS A 80 -6.84 3.65 -2.33
C CYS A 80 -5.93 2.60 -1.68
N LEU A 81 -6.38 1.33 -1.62
CA LEU A 81 -5.59 0.24 -1.04
C LEU A 81 -4.19 0.10 -1.67
N GLY A 82 -4.07 0.38 -2.98
CA GLY A 82 -2.79 0.39 -3.69
C GLY A 82 -1.79 1.41 -3.11
N ASN A 83 -2.26 2.47 -2.46
CA ASN A 83 -1.44 3.52 -1.83
C ASN A 83 -1.12 3.23 -0.34
N LEU A 84 -1.59 2.12 0.22
CA LEU A 84 -1.49 1.82 1.66
C LEU A 84 -0.58 0.63 1.97
N VAL A 85 0.19 0.73 3.04
CA VAL A 85 1.15 -0.31 3.45
C VAL A 85 1.18 -0.49 4.96
N LEU A 86 1.46 -1.70 5.44
CA LEU A 86 1.74 -1.95 6.86
C LEU A 86 3.09 -1.35 7.26
N ILE A 87 3.17 -0.80 8.47
CA ILE A 87 4.42 -0.28 9.05
C ILE A 87 4.39 -0.34 10.58
N SER A 88 5.56 -0.27 11.23
CA SER A 88 5.65 -0.06 12.69
C SER A 88 5.49 1.42 13.04
N GLY A 89 4.92 1.74 14.21
CA GLY A 89 4.71 3.13 14.64
C GLY A 89 6.00 3.95 14.74
N THR A 90 7.09 3.33 15.23
CA THR A 90 8.40 3.99 15.29
C THR A 90 8.95 4.30 13.90
N HIS A 91 8.85 3.35 12.96
CA HIS A 91 9.29 3.58 11.58
C HIS A 91 8.44 4.64 10.90
N ASN A 92 7.11 4.60 11.10
CA ASN A 92 6.19 5.57 10.53
C ASN A 92 6.49 7.01 10.97
N ARG A 93 6.79 7.22 12.25
CA ARG A 93 7.18 8.54 12.77
C ARG A 93 8.46 9.08 12.13
N ILE A 94 9.37 8.21 11.68
CA ILE A 94 10.64 8.60 11.04
C ILE A 94 10.43 8.93 9.55
N ILE A 95 9.57 8.20 8.86
CA ILE A 95 9.41 8.35 7.41
C ILE A 95 8.30 9.33 7.02
N GLY A 96 7.18 9.35 7.73
CA GLY A 96 6.03 10.24 7.57
C GLY A 96 5.86 10.82 6.16
N ASN A 97 5.95 12.14 6.03
CA ASN A 97 5.73 12.85 4.77
C ASN A 97 7.02 13.08 3.95
N LYS A 98 8.01 12.18 4.05
CA LYS A 98 9.25 12.30 3.26
C LYS A 98 9.04 12.07 1.75
N PRO A 99 9.99 12.52 0.91
CA PRO A 99 10.02 12.19 -0.51
C PRO A 99 9.94 10.69 -0.79
N PHE A 100 9.36 10.32 -1.93
CA PHE A 100 9.17 8.92 -2.30
C PHE A 100 10.48 8.11 -2.28
N LYS A 101 11.56 8.68 -2.83
CA LYS A 101 12.89 8.07 -2.84
C LYS A 101 13.36 7.71 -1.43
N ASP A 102 13.15 8.60 -0.46
CA ASP A 102 13.59 8.41 0.93
C ASP A 102 12.72 7.37 1.63
N LYS A 103 11.41 7.31 1.34
CA LYS A 103 10.54 6.24 1.83
C LYS A 103 11.00 4.88 1.33
N VAL A 104 11.22 4.74 0.01
CA VAL A 104 11.68 3.48 -0.60
C VAL A 104 13.05 3.06 -0.09
N ALA A 105 13.98 4.00 0.09
CA ALA A 105 15.27 3.70 0.70
C ALA A 105 15.07 3.16 2.13
N SER A 106 14.29 3.86 2.95
CA SER A 106 14.02 3.47 4.35
C SER A 106 13.29 2.13 4.49
N TYR A 107 12.37 1.80 3.57
CA TYR A 107 11.73 0.48 3.52
C TYR A 107 12.73 -0.66 3.27
N ASN A 108 13.79 -0.39 2.50
CA ASN A 108 14.76 -1.40 2.10
C ASN A 108 15.98 -1.49 3.03
N GLU A 109 16.18 -0.54 3.94
CA GLU A 109 17.27 -0.58 4.93
C GLU A 109 17.15 -1.75 5.91
N ASN A 110 15.92 -2.15 6.26
CA ASN A 110 15.65 -3.32 7.09
C ASN A 110 14.29 -3.94 6.73
N PRO A 111 14.21 -4.72 5.63
CA PRO A 111 12.94 -5.14 5.04
C PRO A 111 12.31 -6.28 5.84
N VAL A 112 11.65 -5.92 6.94
CA VAL A 112 10.84 -6.85 7.74
C VAL A 112 9.58 -7.26 6.99
N LEU A 113 9.01 -6.34 6.19
CA LEU A 113 7.78 -6.54 5.43
C LEU A 113 8.06 -6.51 3.94
N LYS A 114 7.77 -7.61 3.25
CA LYS A 114 8.02 -7.74 1.81
C LYS A 114 7.15 -6.81 0.99
N GLN A 115 5.93 -6.50 1.44
CA GLN A 115 5.06 -5.54 0.76
C GLN A 115 5.71 -4.15 0.64
N GLN A 116 6.61 -3.78 1.56
CA GLN A 116 7.35 -2.52 1.50
C GLN A 116 8.48 -2.61 0.45
N SER A 117 9.20 -3.74 0.41
CA SER A 117 10.31 -3.97 -0.52
C SER A 117 9.89 -4.05 -1.99
N GLU A 118 8.64 -4.43 -2.27
CA GLU A 118 8.12 -4.51 -3.64
C GLU A 118 7.59 -3.20 -4.20
N ILE A 119 7.48 -2.12 -3.40
CA ILE A 119 6.88 -0.84 -3.84
C ILE A 119 7.51 -0.34 -5.15
N LYS A 120 8.85 -0.36 -5.24
CA LYS A 120 9.56 0.10 -6.45
C LYS A 120 9.26 -0.74 -7.71
N LYS A 121 8.74 -1.97 -7.56
CA LYS A 121 8.37 -2.81 -8.71
C LYS A 121 7.10 -2.31 -9.41
N PHE A 122 6.28 -1.53 -8.71
CA PHE A 122 5.05 -0.97 -9.28
C PHE A 122 5.25 0.39 -9.92
N THR A 123 6.41 1.04 -9.81
CA THR A 123 6.67 2.33 -10.49
C THR A 123 6.85 2.15 -11.99
N ASN A 124 6.60 3.19 -12.78
CA ASN A 124 6.91 3.17 -14.20
C ASN A 124 8.44 2.97 -14.39
N PRO A 125 8.91 2.01 -15.21
CA PRO A 125 10.33 1.82 -15.49
C PRO A 125 11.05 3.06 -16.04
N ASP A 126 10.34 3.91 -16.78
CA ASP A 126 10.89 5.16 -17.33
C ASP A 126 11.01 6.26 -16.26
N TYR A 127 10.23 6.16 -15.18
CA TYR A 127 10.18 7.12 -14.07
C TYR A 127 10.17 6.40 -12.70
N PRO A 128 11.22 5.63 -12.35
CA PRO A 128 11.21 4.72 -11.21
C PRO A 128 11.26 5.42 -9.83
N GLU A 129 11.46 6.73 -9.84
CA GLU A 129 11.49 7.59 -8.65
C GLU A 129 10.17 8.36 -8.48
N ARG A 130 9.11 7.98 -9.21
CA ARG A 130 7.78 8.57 -9.12
C ARG A 130 6.74 7.53 -8.70
N TRP A 131 5.95 7.89 -7.70
CA TRP A 131 4.75 7.17 -7.28
C TRP A 131 3.51 7.93 -7.75
N ASP A 132 2.97 7.47 -8.87
CA ASP A 132 1.81 8.03 -9.57
C ASP A 132 0.57 7.15 -9.44
N LYS A 133 -0.55 7.63 -9.98
CA LYS A 133 -1.81 6.89 -10.01
C LYS A 133 -1.66 5.53 -10.70
N GLU A 134 -0.87 5.42 -11.76
CA GLU A 134 -0.66 4.16 -12.46
C GLU A 134 0.10 3.14 -11.60
N ALA A 135 1.05 3.59 -10.76
CA ALA A 135 1.70 2.74 -9.77
C ALA A 135 0.73 2.27 -8.68
N ILE A 136 -0.15 3.17 -8.22
CA ILE A 136 -1.22 2.84 -7.27
C ILE A 136 -2.17 1.80 -7.88
N ASP A 137 -2.58 1.96 -9.14
CA ASP A 137 -3.44 1.02 -9.86
C ASP A 137 -2.81 -0.35 -9.98
N ARG A 138 -1.55 -0.43 -10.44
CA ARG A 138 -0.82 -1.69 -10.55
C ARG A 138 -0.75 -2.42 -9.21
N ARG A 139 -0.46 -1.70 -8.13
CA ARG A 139 -0.42 -2.29 -6.79
C ARG A 139 -1.81 -2.66 -6.28
N HIS A 140 -2.83 -1.87 -6.58
CA HIS A 140 -4.22 -2.18 -6.24
C HIS A 140 -4.65 -3.50 -6.90
N ILE A 141 -4.43 -3.65 -8.21
CA ILE A 141 -4.75 -4.87 -8.97
C ILE A 141 -4.04 -6.08 -8.34
N ARG A 142 -2.76 -5.93 -8.00
CA ARG A 142 -1.98 -6.98 -7.36
C ARG A 142 -2.58 -7.46 -6.03
N ILE A 143 -3.08 -6.53 -5.20
CA ILE A 143 -3.63 -6.86 -3.88
C ILE A 143 -5.08 -7.34 -3.99
N VAL A 144 -5.91 -6.68 -4.79
CA VAL A 144 -7.34 -6.96 -4.85
C VAL A 144 -7.62 -8.11 -5.79
N ASP A 145 -7.27 -7.98 -7.07
CA ASP A 145 -7.74 -8.89 -8.11
C ASP A 145 -6.93 -10.18 -8.16
N GLU A 146 -5.61 -10.05 -8.04
CA GLU A 146 -4.68 -11.18 -8.13
C GLU A 146 -4.54 -11.93 -6.80
N PHE A 147 -4.88 -11.30 -5.68
CA PHE A 147 -4.72 -11.90 -4.34
C PHE A 147 -6.05 -12.08 -3.60
N ALA A 148 -6.76 -10.99 -3.29
CA ALA A 148 -7.92 -11.04 -2.40
C ALA A 148 -9.10 -11.77 -3.04
N LEU A 149 -9.45 -11.42 -4.28
CA LEU A 149 -10.57 -12.03 -5.00
C LEU A 149 -10.31 -13.51 -5.31
N GLN A 150 -9.07 -13.90 -5.61
CA GLN A 150 -8.71 -15.32 -5.78
C GLN A 150 -8.90 -16.16 -4.52
N LYS A 151 -8.90 -15.52 -3.33
CA LYS A 151 -9.04 -16.20 -2.04
C LYS A 151 -10.43 -16.12 -1.43
N TRP A 152 -11.16 -15.05 -1.72
CA TRP A 152 -12.41 -14.73 -1.01
C TRP A 152 -13.59 -14.43 -1.92
N ASN A 153 -13.47 -14.61 -3.24
CA ASN A 153 -14.63 -14.54 -4.12
C ASN A 153 -15.43 -15.86 -4.06
N PHE A 154 -16.44 -15.89 -3.19
CA PHE A 154 -17.30 -17.07 -3.01
C PHE A 154 -18.24 -17.34 -4.19
N GLU A 155 -18.47 -16.37 -5.08
CA GLU A 155 -19.26 -16.59 -6.30
C GLU A 155 -18.53 -17.46 -7.33
N GLN A 156 -17.21 -17.62 -7.18
CA GLN A 156 -16.38 -18.46 -8.03
C GLN A 156 -16.12 -19.85 -7.43
N VAL A 157 -16.71 -20.17 -6.27
CA VAL A 157 -16.58 -21.48 -5.65
C VAL A 157 -17.60 -22.42 -6.29
N GLU A 158 -17.14 -23.36 -7.11
CA GLU A 158 -17.98 -24.47 -7.58
C GLU A 158 -18.41 -25.33 -6.39
N ILE A 159 -19.70 -25.29 -6.07
CA ILE A 159 -20.28 -26.16 -5.06
C ILE A 159 -20.51 -27.50 -5.75
N PHE A 160 -19.63 -28.47 -5.50
CA PHE A 160 -19.90 -29.84 -5.89
C PHE A 160 -21.03 -30.36 -4.99
N GLU A 161 -22.20 -30.60 -5.59
CA GLU A 161 -23.27 -31.35 -4.92
C GLU A 161 -22.75 -32.75 -4.62
N THR A 162 -22.50 -33.03 -3.35
CA THR A 162 -22.23 -34.39 -2.87
C THR A 162 -23.48 -35.24 -3.12
N ILE A 163 -23.32 -36.29 -3.94
CA ILE A 163 -24.33 -37.31 -4.26
C ILE A 163 -24.77 -38.05 -3.00
#